data_AF-A0A8W8M8X2-F1
#
_entry.id   AF-A0A8W8M8X2-F1
#
_cell.length_a   1.000
_cell.length_b   1.000
_cell.length_c   1.000
_cell.angle_alpha   90.00
_cell.angle_beta   90.00
_cell.angle_gamma   90.00
#
_symmetry.space_group_name_H-M   'P 1'
#
loop_
_entity.id
_entity.type
_entity.pdbx_description
1 polymer ?
#
loop_
_entity_poly.entity_id
_entity_poly.type
_entity_poly.pdbx_seq_one_letter_code
_entity_poly.pdbx_strand_id
1 'polypeptide(L)'
;MTSFRLFSLRLIFVVFVLFVVFQLNVLPERKYYTHRGCTGPSRSSDVIDKIRIGTTNKVTYKDYLDRPSSDLTTFQEDWKVEATLFNKFPKEKRFLTLGIPTVRRVDNEYIMDTIESLVNNTRPEELKDIYIVVFLADFNETWIEDISRRLNESYPQLISSETLVVIRSWKSFYPSLENLNHTYNDNYNKRKWRSKQNVDYAFIFLYCQHLSTYYMQMEDDIYTIPNYLDVVKDYISEMRFQWTCLEFSELGFIGKLYHSYDLEKLAKMVLLFYEEQPCDFTYLYFNTLMLQFQRYIHRPTIFQHVGLKSSLPGKVQPLKDRFFDNLEKTYQGDNPPAKLYTNLLVQSQNTPESAYYQEPGYFWSHRNGKAGDWFTVVFDDPQRVGKIIVETGSREHPLDRIQHGKLQASLSLVKIDKSEPKCTNNIILGHFKDGLIKVSNLTSVVGPFKIHCISIILTANQDWWVIIKEIAVFLAD
;
A
#
# COMPACT_ATOMS: atom_id res chain seq x y z
N MET A 1 25.68 -38.51 23.20
CA MET A 1 24.64 -37.92 22.31
C MET A 1 23.23 -38.49 22.47
N THR A 2 22.97 -39.40 23.41
CA THR A 2 21.64 -40.01 23.63
C THR A 2 20.79 -39.32 24.73
N SER A 3 21.42 -38.61 25.67
CA SER A 3 20.70 -37.92 26.78
C SER A 3 19.95 -36.65 26.35
N PHE A 4 20.43 -35.94 25.33
CA PHE A 4 19.84 -34.66 24.91
C PHE A 4 18.56 -34.86 24.08
N ARG A 5 18.54 -35.87 23.21
CA ARG A 5 17.35 -36.23 22.41
C ARG A 5 16.18 -36.70 23.28
N LEU A 6 16.45 -37.43 24.37
CA LEU A 6 15.41 -37.87 25.30
C LEU A 6 14.78 -36.70 26.09
N PHE A 7 15.58 -35.67 26.40
CA PHE A 7 15.10 -34.48 27.09
C PHE A 7 14.21 -33.62 26.17
N SER A 8 14.61 -33.43 24.91
CA SER A 8 13.81 -32.70 23.92
C SER A 8 12.48 -33.37 23.61
N LEU A 9 12.44 -34.70 23.51
CA LEU A 9 11.20 -35.46 23.29
C LEU A 9 10.24 -35.38 24.48
N ARG A 10 10.77 -35.40 25.72
CA ARG A 10 9.94 -35.21 26.92
C ARG A 10 9.38 -33.80 27.02
N LEU A 11 10.14 -32.78 26.63
CA LEU A 11 9.67 -31.39 26.64
C LEU A 11 8.55 -31.16 25.63
N ILE A 12 8.69 -31.70 24.42
CA ILE A 12 7.64 -31.63 23.38
C ILE A 12 6.37 -32.34 23.83
N PHE A 13 6.49 -33.51 24.47
CA PHE A 13 5.33 -34.25 24.98
C PHE A 13 4.61 -33.50 26.10
N VAL A 14 5.34 -32.86 27.02
CA VAL A 14 4.75 -32.05 28.10
C VAL A 14 4.04 -30.81 27.55
N VAL A 15 4.62 -30.13 26.57
CA VAL A 15 3.99 -28.98 25.91
C VAL A 15 2.72 -29.39 25.16
N PHE A 16 2.74 -30.54 24.48
CA PHE A 16 1.57 -31.05 23.76
C PHE A 16 0.43 -31.46 24.70
N VAL A 17 0.74 -32.13 25.82
CA VAL A 17 -0.25 -32.50 26.84
C VAL A 17 -0.85 -31.26 27.50
N LEU A 18 -0.03 -30.24 27.82
CA LEU A 18 -0.54 -28.98 28.37
C LEU A 18 -1.45 -28.24 27.37
N PHE A 19 -1.14 -28.29 26.07
CA PHE A 19 -1.97 -27.68 25.04
C PHE A 19 -3.34 -28.39 24.89
N VAL A 20 -3.36 -29.73 24.94
CA VAL A 20 -4.61 -30.51 24.88
C VAL A 20 -5.46 -30.33 26.14
N VAL A 21 -4.84 -30.28 27.33
CA VAL A 21 -5.55 -30.03 28.60
C VAL A 21 -6.11 -28.60 28.63
N PHE A 22 -5.43 -27.62 28.03
CA PHE A 22 -5.94 -26.25 27.92
C PHE A 22 -7.13 -26.16 26.94
N GLN A 23 -7.10 -26.90 25.83
CA GLN A 23 -8.23 -26.98 24.88
C GLN A 23 -9.46 -27.67 25.48
N LEU A 24 -9.27 -28.65 26.38
CA LEU A 24 -10.38 -29.35 27.04
C LEU A 24 -10.99 -28.57 28.22
N ASN A 25 -10.26 -27.63 28.82
CA ASN A 25 -10.75 -26.82 29.96
C ASN A 25 -11.35 -25.47 29.55
N VAL A 26 -11.41 -25.15 28.25
CA VAL A 26 -12.10 -23.96 27.72
C VAL A 26 -13.29 -24.39 26.86
N LEU A 27 -14.23 -25.11 27.49
CA LEU A 27 -15.58 -25.28 26.98
C LEU A 27 -16.53 -24.75 28.05
N PRO A 28 -17.24 -23.62 27.84
CA PRO A 28 -18.29 -23.23 28.74
C PRO A 28 -19.49 -24.16 28.53
N GLU A 29 -19.88 -24.88 29.59
CA GLU A 29 -21.14 -25.61 29.66
C GLU A 29 -22.31 -24.66 29.34
N ARG A 30 -22.91 -24.78 28.15
CA ARG A 30 -24.23 -24.20 27.89
C ARG A 30 -25.29 -25.16 28.41
N LYS A 31 -25.96 -24.73 29.48
CA LYS A 31 -27.22 -25.32 29.96
C LYS A 31 -28.26 -25.31 28.84
N TYR A 32 -28.74 -26.49 28.50
CA TYR A 32 -29.91 -26.69 27.65
C TYR A 32 -31.16 -26.15 28.37
N TYR A 33 -31.80 -25.12 27.80
CA TYR A 33 -33.18 -24.79 28.12
C TYR A 33 -34.09 -25.49 27.12
N THR A 34 -34.78 -26.52 27.60
CA THR A 34 -35.89 -27.16 26.93
C THR A 34 -37.15 -26.31 27.13
N HIS A 35 -37.71 -25.75 26.07
CA HIS A 35 -39.12 -25.35 26.05
C HIS A 35 -39.90 -26.30 25.13
N ARG A 36 -40.87 -26.99 25.75
CA ARG A 36 -41.82 -27.90 25.12
C ARG A 36 -42.77 -27.12 24.21
N GLY A 37 -43.25 -27.83 23.19
CA GLY A 37 -44.03 -27.32 22.08
C GLY A 37 -45.45 -26.87 22.40
N CYS A 38 -46.03 -26.19 21.42
CA CYS A 38 -47.44 -26.28 21.09
C CYS A 38 -47.56 -26.50 19.58
N THR A 39 -48.28 -27.56 19.21
CA THR A 39 -48.59 -27.96 17.84
C THR A 39 -50.00 -27.49 17.46
N GLY A 40 -50.15 -27.10 16.19
CA GLY A 40 -51.37 -27.24 15.39
C GLY A 40 -52.08 -25.94 14.96
N PRO A 41 -52.89 -25.95 13.88
CA PRO A 41 -52.76 -26.70 12.63
C PRO A 41 -52.84 -25.79 11.37
N SER A 42 -52.50 -26.39 10.24
CA SER A 42 -52.57 -25.88 8.86
C SER A 42 -53.92 -25.26 8.44
N ARG A 43 -53.88 -24.20 7.64
CA ARG A 43 -54.88 -23.94 6.59
C ARG A 43 -54.28 -23.18 5.40
N SER A 44 -54.62 -23.69 4.22
CA SER A 44 -54.34 -23.21 2.88
C SER A 44 -55.10 -21.94 2.51
N SER A 45 -54.68 -21.36 1.38
CA SER A 45 -55.32 -20.35 0.52
C SER A 45 -55.32 -18.90 1.02
N ASP A 46 -54.55 -18.03 0.38
CA ASP A 46 -55.11 -17.28 -0.75
C ASP A 46 -54.03 -16.65 -1.62
N VAL A 47 -54.25 -16.84 -2.91
CA VAL A 47 -53.59 -16.22 -4.05
C VAL A 47 -54.30 -14.88 -4.28
N ILE A 48 -53.56 -13.93 -4.85
CA ILE A 48 -54.01 -12.69 -5.51
C ILE A 48 -54.00 -11.44 -4.61
N ASP A 49 -52.88 -10.72 -4.67
CA ASP A 49 -52.90 -9.30 -5.02
C ASP A 49 -51.64 -8.97 -5.84
N LYS A 50 -51.71 -9.28 -7.15
CA LYS A 50 -50.78 -8.77 -8.16
C LYS A 50 -51.24 -7.37 -8.56
N ILE A 51 -50.81 -6.36 -7.81
CA ILE A 51 -50.82 -4.98 -8.30
C ILE A 51 -49.43 -4.68 -8.87
N ARG A 52 -49.43 -4.31 -10.15
CA ARG A 52 -48.29 -3.95 -10.98
C ARG A 52 -47.46 -2.82 -10.35
N ILE A 53 -46.32 -3.16 -9.78
CA ILE A 53 -45.13 -2.29 -9.74
C ILE A 53 -44.00 -3.18 -10.26
N GLY A 54 -43.39 -2.78 -11.38
CA GLY A 54 -42.28 -3.52 -11.96
C GLY A 54 -41.05 -3.43 -11.06
N THR A 55 -40.91 -4.35 -10.12
CA THR A 55 -39.62 -4.64 -9.47
C THR A 55 -38.82 -5.49 -10.44
N THR A 56 -37.81 -4.89 -11.07
CA THR A 56 -36.69 -5.67 -11.60
C THR A 56 -36.11 -6.45 -10.41
N ASN A 57 -36.00 -7.78 -10.53
CA ASN A 57 -35.39 -8.63 -9.50
C ASN A 57 -33.87 -8.36 -9.47
N LYS A 58 -33.47 -7.24 -8.88
CA LYS A 58 -32.06 -6.89 -8.74
C LYS A 58 -31.35 -7.88 -7.82
N VAL A 59 -30.09 -8.20 -8.13
CA VAL A 59 -29.29 -9.09 -7.29
C VAL A 59 -29.09 -8.50 -5.89
N THR A 60 -29.06 -9.37 -4.88
CA THR A 60 -28.88 -9.04 -3.46
C THR A 60 -27.66 -9.76 -2.89
N TYR A 61 -27.12 -9.31 -1.75
CA TYR A 61 -26.02 -10.01 -1.08
C TYR A 61 -26.36 -11.48 -0.75
N LYS A 62 -27.63 -11.80 -0.48
CA LYS A 62 -28.09 -13.17 -0.17
C LYS A 62 -27.90 -14.12 -1.33
N ASP A 63 -28.05 -13.63 -2.56
CA ASP A 63 -27.82 -14.45 -3.75
C ASP A 63 -26.37 -14.97 -3.81
N TYR A 64 -25.43 -14.26 -3.17
CA TYR A 64 -24.02 -14.66 -3.09
C TYR A 64 -23.66 -15.46 -1.85
N LEU A 65 -24.24 -15.16 -0.69
CA LEU A 65 -23.96 -15.89 0.55
C LEU A 65 -24.71 -17.22 0.64
N ASP A 66 -25.96 -17.26 0.18
CA ASP A 66 -26.86 -18.38 0.44
C ASP A 66 -26.89 -19.40 -0.73
N ARG A 67 -26.33 -19.05 -1.90
CA ARG A 67 -26.31 -19.92 -3.09
C ARG A 67 -24.91 -20.45 -3.43
N PRO A 68 -24.80 -21.68 -3.94
CA PRO A 68 -23.54 -22.22 -4.43
C PRO A 68 -23.04 -21.47 -5.67
N SER A 69 -21.72 -21.38 -5.83
CA SER A 69 -21.04 -20.62 -6.90
C SER A 69 -21.44 -21.04 -8.32
N SER A 70 -21.88 -22.28 -8.52
CA SER A 70 -22.35 -22.78 -9.82
C SER A 70 -23.63 -22.11 -10.30
N ASP A 71 -24.56 -21.81 -9.39
CA ASP A 71 -25.90 -21.27 -9.70
C ASP A 71 -25.88 -19.77 -9.98
N LEU A 72 -24.78 -19.15 -9.57
CA LEU A 72 -24.51 -17.74 -9.74
C LEU A 72 -24.15 -17.43 -11.21
N THR A 73 -23.37 -18.27 -11.88
CA THR A 73 -22.90 -18.03 -13.27
C THR A 73 -24.02 -17.78 -14.29
N THR A 74 -25.19 -18.41 -14.13
CA THR A 74 -26.35 -18.28 -15.02
C THR A 74 -27.27 -17.09 -14.70
N PHE A 75 -27.14 -16.50 -13.51
CA PHE A 75 -27.89 -15.31 -13.07
C PHE A 75 -27.12 -13.98 -13.32
N GLN A 76 -25.90 -14.04 -13.86
CA GLN A 76 -24.85 -13.07 -13.51
C GLN A 76 -24.35 -12.09 -14.58
N GLU A 77 -24.85 -12.07 -15.81
CA GLU A 77 -24.48 -11.02 -16.76
C GLU A 77 -25.39 -9.78 -16.65
N ASP A 78 -26.70 -9.96 -16.46
CA ASP A 78 -27.67 -8.87 -16.56
C ASP A 78 -27.49 -7.78 -15.48
N TRP A 79 -27.19 -8.17 -14.24
CA TRP A 79 -27.01 -7.19 -13.15
C TRP A 79 -25.72 -6.38 -13.32
N LYS A 80 -24.68 -6.95 -13.94
CA LYS A 80 -23.44 -6.23 -14.21
C LYS A 80 -23.67 -5.16 -15.25
N VAL A 81 -24.45 -5.48 -16.29
CA VAL A 81 -24.92 -4.49 -17.28
C VAL A 81 -25.73 -3.39 -16.60
N GLU A 82 -26.62 -3.72 -15.66
CA GLU A 82 -27.40 -2.73 -14.90
C GLU A 82 -26.51 -1.84 -14.00
N ALA A 83 -25.43 -2.40 -13.47
CA ALA A 83 -24.49 -1.68 -12.62
C ALA A 83 -23.59 -0.71 -13.40
N THR A 84 -23.34 -0.94 -14.69
CA THR A 84 -22.49 -0.09 -15.55
C THR A 84 -23.24 1.17 -16.04
N LEU A 85 -22.61 2.35 -15.97
CA LEU A 85 -23.28 3.63 -16.26
C LEU A 85 -23.19 4.12 -17.72
N PHE A 86 -22.02 4.09 -18.35
CA PHE A 86 -21.82 4.75 -19.66
C PHE A 86 -21.87 3.79 -20.85
N ASN A 87 -21.32 2.59 -20.69
CA ASN A 87 -21.17 1.60 -21.74
C ASN A 87 -21.74 0.26 -21.30
N LYS A 88 -21.73 -0.72 -22.21
CA LYS A 88 -22.07 -2.10 -21.87
C LYS A 88 -21.01 -2.69 -20.96
N PHE A 89 -21.40 -3.73 -20.22
CA PHE A 89 -20.46 -4.54 -19.46
C PHE A 89 -19.31 -5.02 -20.37
N PRO A 90 -18.03 -4.81 -19.98
CA PRO A 90 -16.90 -5.21 -20.81
C PRO A 90 -16.87 -6.73 -21.02
N LYS A 91 -16.63 -7.15 -22.27
CA LYS A 91 -16.64 -8.57 -22.65
C LYS A 91 -15.25 -9.15 -22.90
N GLU A 92 -14.28 -8.31 -23.20
CA GLU A 92 -12.91 -8.74 -23.45
C GLU A 92 -12.17 -8.92 -22.13
N LYS A 93 -11.47 -10.06 -21.99
CA LYS A 93 -10.64 -10.31 -20.82
C LYS A 93 -9.30 -9.59 -20.99
N ARG A 94 -8.98 -8.69 -20.05
CA ARG A 94 -7.72 -7.93 -20.02
C ARG A 94 -6.71 -8.53 -19.02
N PHE A 95 -5.51 -7.94 -18.94
CA PHE A 95 -4.47 -8.41 -18.02
C PHE A 95 -4.82 -8.08 -16.56
N LEU A 96 -5.16 -6.81 -16.28
CA LEU A 96 -5.36 -6.31 -14.92
C LEU A 96 -6.63 -5.45 -14.80
N THR A 97 -7.42 -5.67 -13.75
CA THR A 97 -8.46 -4.73 -13.33
C THR A 97 -8.02 -4.00 -12.05
N LEU A 98 -8.00 -2.67 -12.07
CA LEU A 98 -7.86 -1.81 -10.91
C LEU A 98 -9.25 -1.45 -10.38
N GLY A 99 -9.63 -1.95 -9.21
CA GLY A 99 -10.92 -1.65 -8.59
C GLY A 99 -10.82 -0.50 -7.59
N ILE A 100 -11.57 0.57 -7.82
CA ILE A 100 -11.49 1.82 -7.04
C ILE A 100 -12.89 2.22 -6.53
N PRO A 101 -13.28 1.87 -5.29
CA PRO A 101 -14.48 2.42 -4.70
C PRO A 101 -14.26 3.85 -4.24
N THR A 102 -15.27 4.69 -4.47
CA THR A 102 -15.28 6.09 -4.03
C THR A 102 -16.64 6.43 -3.42
N VAL A 103 -16.60 7.27 -2.38
CA VAL A 103 -17.79 7.79 -1.69
C VAL A 103 -17.63 9.29 -1.48
N ARG A 104 -18.75 9.98 -1.27
CA ARG A 104 -18.75 11.43 -1.10
C ARG A 104 -17.99 11.81 0.18
N ARG A 105 -17.03 12.73 0.05
CA ARG A 105 -16.36 13.39 1.18
C ARG A 105 -16.83 14.84 1.30
N VAL A 106 -16.63 15.41 2.49
CA VAL A 106 -16.88 16.84 2.73
C VAL A 106 -15.63 17.64 2.33
N ASP A 107 -15.81 18.54 1.36
CA ASP A 107 -14.81 19.47 0.81
C ASP A 107 -13.61 18.86 0.06
N ASN A 108 -13.57 17.56 -0.19
CA ASN A 108 -12.47 16.90 -0.89
C ASN A 108 -12.99 15.83 -1.82
N GLU A 109 -12.25 15.56 -2.87
CA GLU A 109 -12.56 14.50 -3.81
C GLU A 109 -11.25 14.16 -4.54
N TYR A 110 -10.86 12.89 -4.48
CA TYR A 110 -9.53 12.46 -4.92
C TYR A 110 -9.56 11.59 -6.19
N ILE A 111 -10.75 11.11 -6.58
CA ILE A 111 -10.89 10.10 -7.64
C ILE A 111 -10.37 10.59 -8.99
N MET A 112 -10.54 11.87 -9.32
CA MET A 112 -10.04 12.44 -10.57
C MET A 112 -8.51 12.41 -10.62
N ASP A 113 -7.85 12.88 -9.56
CA ASP A 113 -6.39 12.88 -9.44
C ASP A 113 -5.83 11.44 -9.44
N THR A 114 -6.53 10.51 -8.80
CA THR A 114 -6.17 9.08 -8.82
C THR A 114 -6.25 8.49 -10.23
N ILE A 115 -7.33 8.73 -10.98
CA ILE A 115 -7.45 8.28 -12.38
C ILE A 115 -6.36 8.90 -13.24
N GLU A 116 -6.16 10.21 -13.12
CA GLU A 116 -5.13 10.93 -13.85
C GLU A 116 -3.74 10.36 -13.56
N SER A 117 -3.42 10.10 -12.28
CA SER A 117 -2.14 9.49 -11.91
C SER A 117 -1.99 8.09 -12.51
N LEU A 118 -3.02 7.24 -12.49
CA LEU A 118 -2.94 5.90 -13.06
C LEU A 118 -2.70 5.97 -14.58
N VAL A 119 -3.45 6.83 -15.28
CA VAL A 119 -3.39 6.95 -16.74
C VAL A 119 -2.08 7.55 -17.20
N ASN A 120 -1.65 8.67 -16.60
CA ASN A 120 -0.43 9.37 -17.01
C ASN A 120 0.85 8.55 -16.74
N ASN A 121 0.79 7.62 -15.79
CA ASN A 121 1.89 6.73 -15.46
C ASN A 121 1.76 5.33 -16.08
N THR A 122 0.79 5.11 -16.98
CA THR A 122 0.70 3.92 -17.82
C THR A 122 1.14 4.27 -19.24
N ARG A 123 1.90 3.39 -19.90
CA ARG A 123 2.26 3.63 -21.30
C ARG A 123 1.01 3.56 -22.19
N PRO A 124 0.88 4.42 -23.22
CA PRO A 124 -0.32 4.46 -24.06
C PRO A 124 -0.71 3.11 -24.67
N GLU A 125 0.28 2.30 -25.07
CA GLU A 125 0.04 0.97 -25.65
C GLU A 125 -0.44 -0.08 -24.63
N GLU A 126 -0.23 0.17 -23.34
CA GLU A 126 -0.62 -0.73 -22.25
C GLU A 126 -2.00 -0.40 -21.66
N LEU A 127 -2.57 0.77 -21.94
CA LEU A 127 -3.90 1.15 -21.45
C LEU A 127 -4.98 0.14 -21.85
N LYS A 128 -4.83 -0.48 -23.03
CA LYS A 128 -5.72 -1.55 -23.51
C LYS A 128 -5.63 -2.85 -22.70
N ASP A 129 -4.55 -3.05 -21.94
CA ASP A 129 -4.33 -4.23 -21.12
C ASP A 129 -4.96 -4.11 -19.74
N ILE A 130 -5.52 -2.95 -19.39
CA ILE A 130 -6.08 -2.68 -18.05
C ILE A 130 -7.55 -2.24 -18.11
N TYR A 131 -8.29 -2.56 -17.05
CA TYR A 131 -9.55 -1.89 -16.70
C TYR A 131 -9.33 -1.05 -15.45
N ILE A 132 -9.81 0.20 -15.47
CA ILE A 132 -9.95 1.05 -14.29
C ILE A 132 -11.44 1.06 -13.96
N VAL A 133 -11.84 0.28 -12.94
CA VAL A 133 -13.23 0.17 -12.52
C VAL A 133 -13.48 1.09 -11.33
N VAL A 134 -14.18 2.19 -11.57
CA VAL A 134 -14.56 3.16 -10.54
C VAL A 134 -15.96 2.82 -10.04
N PHE A 135 -16.06 2.49 -8.76
CA PHE A 135 -17.32 2.18 -8.11
C PHE A 135 -17.81 3.36 -7.27
N LEU A 136 -18.88 4.00 -7.74
CA LEU A 136 -19.59 5.05 -7.03
C LEU A 136 -20.45 4.41 -5.93
N ALA A 137 -19.85 4.25 -4.75
CA ALA A 137 -20.41 3.47 -3.65
C ALA A 137 -21.34 4.28 -2.72
N ASP A 138 -21.47 5.59 -2.92
CA ASP A 138 -22.36 6.43 -2.10
C ASP A 138 -23.85 6.16 -2.41
N PHE A 139 -24.75 6.51 -1.50
CA PHE A 139 -26.20 6.38 -1.71
C PHE A 139 -26.86 7.71 -2.12
N ASN A 140 -26.09 8.78 -2.24
CA ASN A 140 -26.56 10.08 -2.69
C ASN A 140 -26.62 10.12 -4.22
N GLU A 141 -27.82 9.96 -4.78
CA GLU A 141 -28.04 9.96 -6.24
C GLU A 141 -27.58 11.26 -6.91
N THR A 142 -27.80 12.42 -6.28
CA THR A 142 -27.36 13.71 -6.84
C THR A 142 -25.83 13.79 -6.97
N TRP A 143 -25.10 13.27 -5.98
CA TRP A 143 -23.64 13.18 -6.05
C TRP A 143 -23.20 12.15 -7.11
N ILE A 144 -23.86 10.99 -7.19
CA ILE A 144 -23.59 9.99 -8.23
C ILE A 144 -23.76 10.59 -9.63
N GLU A 145 -24.85 11.32 -9.86
CA GLU A 145 -25.14 11.97 -11.15
C GLU A 145 -24.06 13.02 -11.49
N ASP A 146 -23.68 13.86 -10.51
CA ASP A 146 -22.65 14.88 -10.71
C ASP A 146 -21.27 14.27 -11.00
N ILE A 147 -20.80 13.32 -10.18
CA ILE A 147 -19.49 12.70 -10.38
C ILE A 147 -19.45 11.90 -11.69
N SER A 148 -20.54 11.23 -12.05
CA SER A 148 -20.67 10.54 -13.34
C SER A 148 -20.52 11.53 -14.50
N ARG A 149 -21.27 12.64 -14.49
CA ARG A 149 -21.18 13.66 -15.53
C ARG A 149 -19.74 14.18 -15.69
N ARG A 150 -19.08 14.52 -14.58
CA ARG A 150 -17.69 15.02 -14.62
C ARG A 150 -16.71 13.97 -15.11
N LEU A 151 -16.84 12.70 -14.69
CA LEU A 151 -16.00 11.61 -15.20
C LEU A 151 -16.15 11.46 -16.72
N ASN A 152 -17.37 11.59 -17.25
CA ASN A 152 -17.64 11.53 -18.68
C ASN A 152 -17.08 12.74 -19.45
N GLU A 153 -17.15 13.93 -18.87
CA GLU A 153 -16.58 15.15 -19.44
C GLU A 153 -15.03 15.13 -19.43
N SER A 154 -14.42 14.64 -18.35
CA SER A 154 -12.97 14.60 -18.18
C SER A 154 -12.29 13.46 -18.94
N TYR A 155 -12.94 12.29 -19.05
CA TYR A 155 -12.32 11.07 -19.60
C TYR A 155 -13.15 10.38 -20.70
N PRO A 156 -13.71 11.09 -21.69
CA PRO A 156 -14.58 10.50 -22.70
C PRO A 156 -13.87 9.41 -23.51
N GLN A 157 -12.57 9.59 -23.80
CA GLN A 157 -11.77 8.61 -24.54
C GLN A 157 -11.54 7.31 -23.75
N LEU A 158 -11.25 7.42 -22.44
CA LEU A 158 -11.04 6.24 -21.59
C LEU A 158 -12.35 5.45 -21.42
N ILE A 159 -13.49 6.14 -21.30
CA ILE A 159 -14.80 5.51 -21.27
C ILE A 159 -15.08 4.82 -22.60
N SER A 160 -14.94 5.53 -23.73
CA SER A 160 -15.24 4.97 -25.07
C SER A 160 -14.37 3.76 -25.45
N SER A 161 -13.13 3.69 -24.96
CA SER A 161 -12.21 2.56 -25.14
C SER A 161 -12.40 1.45 -24.10
N GLU A 162 -13.42 1.58 -23.25
CA GLU A 162 -13.72 0.69 -22.12
C GLU A 162 -12.58 0.56 -21.11
N THR A 163 -11.58 1.43 -21.16
CA THR A 163 -10.47 1.46 -20.18
C THR A 163 -10.95 1.98 -18.83
N LEU A 164 -11.80 3.01 -18.83
CA LEU A 164 -12.48 3.48 -17.62
C LEU A 164 -13.92 2.96 -17.61
N VAL A 165 -14.25 2.17 -16.60
CA VAL A 165 -15.58 1.57 -16.39
C VAL A 165 -16.15 2.13 -15.10
N VAL A 166 -17.27 2.84 -15.19
CA VAL A 166 -17.92 3.44 -14.02
C VAL A 166 -19.16 2.63 -13.66
N ILE A 167 -19.22 2.22 -12.40
CA ILE A 167 -20.29 1.37 -11.87
C ILE A 167 -20.94 1.98 -10.63
N ARG A 168 -22.16 1.55 -10.35
CA ARG A 168 -22.85 1.84 -9.10
C ARG A 168 -23.57 0.60 -8.56
N SER A 169 -23.89 0.64 -7.28
CA SER A 169 -24.70 -0.36 -6.59
C SER A 169 -26.08 0.23 -6.28
N TRP A 170 -26.95 -0.56 -5.65
CA TRP A 170 -28.25 -0.13 -5.16
C TRP A 170 -28.43 -0.56 -3.71
N LYS A 171 -29.24 0.19 -2.96
CA LYS A 171 -29.44 -0.05 -1.52
C LYS A 171 -29.88 -1.48 -1.19
N SER A 172 -30.70 -2.12 -2.03
CA SER A 172 -31.16 -3.50 -1.80
C SER A 172 -30.08 -4.56 -1.97
N PHE A 173 -28.89 -4.21 -2.48
CA PHE A 173 -27.75 -5.12 -2.45
C PHE A 173 -27.23 -5.29 -1.02
N TYR A 174 -27.32 -4.26 -0.18
CA TYR A 174 -26.66 -4.23 1.12
C TYR A 174 -27.47 -5.00 2.18
N PRO A 175 -26.81 -5.74 3.08
CA PRO A 175 -27.44 -6.18 4.33
C PRO A 175 -27.81 -4.98 5.20
N SER A 176 -28.57 -5.23 6.28
CA SER A 176 -28.93 -4.16 7.22
C SER A 176 -27.68 -3.50 7.79
N LEU A 177 -27.56 -2.19 7.59
CA LEU A 177 -26.55 -1.36 8.24
C LEU A 177 -27.10 -0.70 9.52
N GLU A 178 -28.26 -1.17 9.99
CA GLU A 178 -28.89 -0.75 11.23
C GLU A 178 -28.73 -1.80 12.33
N ASN A 179 -28.64 -1.34 13.59
CA ASN A 179 -28.51 -2.18 14.80
C ASN A 179 -27.29 -3.12 14.81
N LEU A 180 -26.17 -2.67 14.24
CA LEU A 180 -24.92 -3.43 14.20
C LEU A 180 -24.41 -3.81 15.60
N ASN A 181 -23.72 -4.94 15.68
CA ASN A 181 -23.04 -5.50 16.84
C ASN A 181 -21.95 -4.56 17.33
N HIS A 182 -21.77 -4.52 18.65
CA HIS A 182 -20.76 -3.68 19.27
C HIS A 182 -19.40 -4.38 19.26
N THR A 183 -18.54 -4.02 18.30
CA THR A 183 -17.17 -4.55 18.19
C THR A 183 -16.15 -3.40 18.20
N TYR A 184 -14.90 -3.72 18.57
CA TYR A 184 -13.74 -2.80 18.59
C TYR A 184 -13.89 -1.51 19.44
N ASN A 185 -14.89 -1.45 20.32
CA ASN A 185 -15.24 -0.23 21.07
C ASN A 185 -15.49 0.99 20.16
N ASP A 186 -15.88 0.73 18.90
CA ASP A 186 -16.15 1.76 17.92
C ASP A 186 -17.55 2.35 18.13
N ASN A 187 -17.65 3.68 17.99
CA ASN A 187 -18.96 4.33 17.96
C ASN A 187 -19.79 3.82 16.76
N TYR A 188 -21.12 4.02 16.84
CA TYR A 188 -22.03 3.51 15.82
C TYR A 188 -21.70 3.98 14.40
N ASN A 189 -21.33 5.25 14.22
CA ASN A 189 -20.99 5.80 12.91
C ASN A 189 -19.78 5.12 12.29
N LYS A 190 -18.73 4.85 13.09
CA LYS A 190 -17.54 4.14 12.64
C LYS A 190 -17.84 2.69 12.30
N ARG A 191 -18.69 2.01 13.10
CA ARG A 191 -19.17 0.65 12.82
C ARG A 191 -19.96 0.59 11.51
N LYS A 192 -20.92 1.50 11.33
CA LYS A 192 -21.71 1.62 10.09
C LYS A 192 -20.82 1.89 8.88
N TRP A 193 -19.84 2.78 9.01
CA TRP A 193 -18.87 3.10 7.96
C TRP A 193 -18.05 1.87 7.54
N ARG A 194 -17.39 1.17 8.48
CA ARG A 194 -16.56 -0.01 8.13
C ARG A 194 -17.41 -1.17 7.60
N SER A 195 -18.63 -1.36 8.12
CA SER A 195 -19.53 -2.40 7.64
C SER A 195 -20.05 -2.14 6.24
N LYS A 196 -20.35 -0.88 5.92
CA LYS A 196 -20.67 -0.48 4.55
C LYS A 196 -19.46 -0.70 3.62
N GLN A 197 -18.26 -0.29 4.04
CA GLN A 197 -17.03 -0.42 3.26
C GLN A 197 -16.73 -1.90 2.89
N ASN A 198 -16.94 -2.83 3.82
CA ASN A 198 -16.84 -4.26 3.52
C ASN A 198 -17.78 -4.68 2.37
N VAL A 199 -19.05 -4.28 2.44
CA VAL A 199 -20.04 -4.60 1.41
C VAL A 199 -19.68 -3.90 0.09
N ASP A 200 -19.13 -2.69 0.14
CA ASP A 200 -18.66 -1.97 -1.04
C ASP A 200 -17.54 -2.76 -1.75
N TYR A 201 -16.54 -3.23 -1.00
CA TYR A 201 -15.46 -4.06 -1.56
C TYR A 201 -15.97 -5.38 -2.12
N ALA A 202 -16.88 -6.04 -1.42
CA ALA A 202 -17.47 -7.27 -1.93
C ALA A 202 -18.23 -7.06 -3.25
N PHE A 203 -19.00 -5.97 -3.38
CA PHE A 203 -19.71 -5.65 -4.62
C PHE A 203 -18.74 -5.51 -5.80
N ILE A 204 -17.66 -4.74 -5.65
CA ILE A 204 -16.69 -4.54 -6.74
C ILE A 204 -15.89 -5.82 -7.04
N PHE A 205 -15.56 -6.66 -6.05
CA PHE A 205 -14.93 -7.96 -6.29
C PHE A 205 -15.81 -8.86 -7.17
N LEU A 206 -17.10 -8.97 -6.84
CA LEU A 206 -18.07 -9.78 -7.60
C LEU A 206 -18.29 -9.23 -9.01
N TYR A 207 -18.30 -7.91 -9.17
CA TYR A 207 -18.35 -7.29 -10.49
C TYR A 207 -17.12 -7.67 -11.33
N CYS A 208 -15.92 -7.54 -10.76
CA CYS A 208 -14.65 -7.66 -11.49
C CYS A 208 -14.12 -9.09 -11.72
N GLN A 209 -14.67 -10.12 -11.05
CA GLN A 209 -14.12 -11.50 -11.05
C GLN A 209 -13.83 -12.15 -12.42
N HIS A 210 -14.41 -11.64 -13.51
CA HIS A 210 -14.23 -12.18 -14.87
C HIS A 210 -13.65 -11.17 -15.86
N LEU A 211 -13.35 -9.94 -15.45
CA LEU A 211 -12.89 -8.89 -16.36
C LEU A 211 -11.42 -9.05 -16.77
N SER A 212 -10.59 -9.63 -15.90
CA SER A 212 -9.15 -9.71 -16.14
C SER A 212 -8.54 -10.97 -15.59
N THR A 213 -7.29 -11.25 -15.93
CA THR A 213 -6.50 -12.32 -15.31
C THR A 213 -6.20 -12.01 -13.85
N TYR A 214 -5.87 -10.76 -13.56
CA TYR A 214 -5.59 -10.25 -12.22
C TYR A 214 -6.51 -9.10 -11.85
N TYR A 215 -6.71 -8.93 -10.55
CA TYR A 215 -7.42 -7.81 -9.97
C TYR A 215 -6.57 -7.18 -8.89
N MET A 216 -6.51 -5.85 -8.84
CA MET A 216 -5.85 -5.11 -7.77
C MET A 216 -6.87 -4.20 -7.08
N GLN A 217 -7.02 -4.38 -5.77
CA GLN A 217 -7.79 -3.45 -4.95
C GLN A 217 -7.00 -2.16 -4.76
N MET A 218 -7.66 -1.03 -5.00
CA MET A 218 -7.12 0.32 -4.84
C MET A 218 -8.03 1.18 -3.95
N GLU A 219 -7.55 2.34 -3.53
CA GLU A 219 -8.38 3.39 -2.91
C GLU A 219 -8.44 4.60 -3.85
N ASP A 220 -9.39 5.50 -3.64
CA ASP A 220 -9.64 6.64 -4.53
C ASP A 220 -8.72 7.84 -4.27
N ASP A 221 -7.78 7.73 -3.34
CA ASP A 221 -6.88 8.78 -2.86
C ASP A 221 -5.40 8.37 -2.89
N ILE A 222 -4.95 7.89 -4.04
CA ILE A 222 -3.59 7.42 -4.29
C ILE A 222 -2.95 8.13 -5.48
N TYR A 223 -1.62 8.10 -5.53
CA TYR A 223 -0.88 8.26 -6.78
C TYR A 223 0.12 7.11 -6.94
N THR A 224 0.63 6.96 -8.15
CA THR A 224 1.54 5.87 -8.55
C THR A 224 2.80 6.40 -9.22
N ILE A 225 3.80 5.54 -9.35
CA ILE A 225 5.05 5.81 -10.05
C ILE A 225 4.89 5.61 -11.57
N PRO A 226 5.73 6.25 -12.42
CA PRO A 226 5.78 5.96 -13.85
C PRO A 226 6.01 4.48 -14.14
N ASN A 227 5.30 3.94 -15.13
CA ASN A 227 5.40 2.55 -15.61
C ASN A 227 5.12 1.50 -14.52
N TYR A 228 4.24 1.81 -13.56
CA TYR A 228 3.92 0.87 -12.46
C TYR A 228 3.43 -0.50 -12.97
N LEU A 229 2.80 -0.56 -14.15
CA LEU A 229 2.28 -1.81 -14.70
C LEU A 229 3.39 -2.79 -15.08
N ASP A 230 4.55 -2.30 -15.54
CA ASP A 230 5.73 -3.15 -15.75
C ASP A 230 6.18 -3.75 -14.44
N VAL A 231 6.30 -2.93 -13.40
CA VAL A 231 6.68 -3.40 -12.06
C VAL A 231 5.73 -4.47 -11.55
N VAL A 232 4.43 -4.33 -11.82
CA VAL A 232 3.44 -5.38 -11.50
C VAL A 232 3.69 -6.65 -12.29
N LYS A 233 3.88 -6.54 -13.62
CA LYS A 233 4.15 -7.69 -14.51
C LYS A 233 5.44 -8.42 -14.12
N ASP A 234 6.50 -7.68 -13.86
CA ASP A 234 7.81 -8.18 -13.46
C ASP A 234 7.72 -8.90 -12.12
N TYR A 235 7.11 -8.28 -11.10
CA TYR A 235 6.98 -8.91 -9.79
C TYR A 235 6.14 -10.20 -9.83
N ILE A 236 5.09 -10.25 -10.65
CA ILE A 236 4.34 -11.50 -10.90
C ILE A 236 5.25 -12.56 -11.54
N SER A 237 6.06 -12.18 -12.53
CA SER A 237 6.94 -13.10 -13.26
C SER A 237 8.09 -13.66 -12.41
N GLU A 238 8.53 -12.91 -11.41
CA GLU A 238 9.56 -13.30 -10.45
C GLU A 238 9.07 -14.32 -9.42
N MET A 239 7.75 -14.42 -9.20
CA MET A 239 7.17 -15.33 -8.22
C MET A 239 7.37 -16.79 -8.61
N ARG A 240 8.22 -17.48 -7.84
CA ARG A 240 8.54 -18.92 -8.06
C ARG A 240 7.59 -19.88 -7.33
N PHE A 241 6.75 -19.37 -6.45
CA PHE A 241 5.83 -20.14 -5.64
C PHE A 241 4.38 -19.68 -5.87
N GLN A 242 3.42 -20.53 -5.54
CA GLN A 242 2.02 -20.10 -5.53
C GLN A 242 1.81 -18.98 -4.51
N TRP A 243 0.99 -18.01 -4.90
CA TRP A 243 0.64 -16.86 -4.11
C TRP A 243 -0.85 -16.59 -4.24
N THR A 244 -1.43 -16.03 -3.19
CA THR A 244 -2.81 -15.56 -3.13
C THR A 244 -2.87 -14.06 -3.34
N CYS A 245 -1.98 -13.32 -2.69
CA CYS A 245 -1.94 -11.86 -2.74
C CYS A 245 -0.50 -11.35 -2.88
N LEU A 246 -0.26 -10.51 -3.87
CA LEU A 246 0.94 -9.66 -3.94
C LEU A 246 0.58 -8.24 -3.53
N GLU A 247 1.48 -7.55 -2.85
CA GLU A 247 1.21 -6.23 -2.28
C GLU A 247 2.17 -5.18 -2.83
N PHE A 248 1.60 -4.05 -3.26
CA PHE A 248 2.32 -2.93 -3.86
C PHE A 248 2.30 -1.66 -2.99
N SER A 249 1.67 -1.77 -1.81
CA SER A 249 1.72 -0.83 -0.69
C SER A 249 1.54 -1.61 0.62
N GLU A 250 2.20 -1.18 1.69
CA GLU A 250 1.98 -1.71 3.04
C GLU A 250 0.68 -1.21 3.68
N LEU A 251 0.11 -0.11 3.15
CA LEU A 251 -1.06 0.56 3.72
C LEU A 251 -2.36 -0.14 3.33
N GLY A 252 -3.16 -0.47 4.34
CA GLY A 252 -4.56 -0.90 4.22
C GLY A 252 -4.81 -1.83 3.04
N PHE A 253 -5.81 -1.50 2.22
CA PHE A 253 -6.21 -2.27 1.05
C PHE A 253 -5.70 -1.72 -0.28
N ILE A 254 -4.76 -0.77 -0.24
CA ILE A 254 -4.12 -0.20 -1.43
C ILE A 254 -3.17 -1.22 -2.06
N GLY A 255 -3.26 -1.39 -3.38
CA GLY A 255 -2.29 -2.17 -4.15
C GLY A 255 -2.28 -3.66 -3.81
N LYS A 256 -3.42 -4.24 -3.43
CA LYS A 256 -3.53 -5.67 -3.11
C LYS A 256 -3.97 -6.45 -4.35
N LEU A 257 -3.02 -7.14 -4.96
CA LEU A 257 -3.19 -7.89 -6.21
C LEU A 257 -3.59 -9.34 -5.92
N TYR A 258 -4.69 -9.77 -6.53
CA TYR A 258 -5.24 -11.11 -6.47
C TYR A 258 -5.38 -11.70 -7.87
N HIS A 259 -5.41 -13.02 -7.95
CA HIS A 259 -5.97 -13.69 -9.12
C HIS A 259 -7.48 -13.47 -9.18
N SER A 260 -8.02 -13.13 -10.35
CA SER A 260 -9.46 -12.83 -10.46
C SER A 260 -10.38 -13.99 -10.09
N TYR A 261 -9.91 -15.24 -10.27
CA TYR A 261 -10.66 -16.44 -9.89
C TYR A 261 -10.87 -16.60 -8.38
N ASP A 262 -10.11 -15.88 -7.54
CA ASP A 262 -10.25 -15.90 -6.09
C ASP A 262 -11.20 -14.82 -5.57
N LEU A 263 -11.61 -13.86 -6.40
CA LEU A 263 -12.43 -12.71 -5.99
C LEU A 263 -13.79 -13.12 -5.43
N GLU A 264 -14.41 -14.19 -5.94
CA GLU A 264 -15.69 -14.65 -5.40
C GLU A 264 -15.54 -15.11 -3.95
N LYS A 265 -14.48 -15.86 -3.64
CA LYS A 265 -14.20 -16.33 -2.27
C LYS A 265 -13.88 -15.16 -1.35
N LEU A 266 -13.06 -14.22 -1.81
CA LEU A 266 -12.71 -13.02 -1.07
C LEU A 266 -13.95 -12.17 -0.79
N ALA A 267 -14.82 -11.97 -1.80
CA ALA A 267 -16.08 -11.24 -1.64
C ALA A 267 -17.00 -11.90 -0.62
N LYS A 268 -17.18 -13.22 -0.69
CA LYS A 268 -18.00 -13.96 0.30
C LYS A 268 -17.41 -13.84 1.69
N MET A 269 -16.10 -13.91 1.86
CA MET A 269 -15.47 -13.75 3.17
C MET A 269 -15.66 -12.34 3.73
N VAL A 270 -15.47 -11.30 2.92
CA VAL A 270 -15.70 -9.91 3.36
C VAL A 270 -17.17 -9.64 3.65
N LEU A 271 -18.11 -10.19 2.87
CA LEU A 271 -19.55 -10.13 3.16
C LEU A 271 -19.93 -10.87 4.43
N LEU A 272 -19.36 -12.05 4.65
CA LEU A 272 -19.68 -12.89 5.81
C LEU A 272 -19.30 -12.19 7.12
N PHE A 273 -18.21 -11.43 7.13
CA PHE A 273 -17.71 -10.70 8.30
C PHE A 273 -17.93 -9.19 8.21
N TYR A 274 -18.90 -8.73 7.41
CA TYR A 274 -19.09 -7.30 7.15
C TYR A 274 -19.36 -6.52 8.44
N GLU A 275 -20.01 -7.14 9.42
CA GLU A 275 -20.38 -6.54 10.69
C GLU A 275 -19.28 -6.68 11.75
N GLU A 276 -18.54 -7.80 11.72
CA GLU A 276 -17.59 -8.19 12.76
C GLU A 276 -16.22 -7.52 12.58
N GLN A 277 -15.67 -7.49 11.37
CA GLN A 277 -14.26 -7.16 11.09
C GLN A 277 -14.14 -6.06 10.04
N PRO A 278 -13.16 -5.14 10.10
CA PRO A 278 -12.81 -4.28 8.97
C PRO A 278 -12.09 -5.08 7.86
N CYS A 279 -12.27 -4.69 6.60
CA CYS A 279 -11.64 -5.31 5.43
C CYS A 279 -10.11 -5.39 5.52
N ASP A 280 -9.47 -4.39 6.13
CA ASP A 280 -8.01 -4.33 6.36
C ASP A 280 -7.49 -5.53 7.17
N PHE A 281 -8.35 -6.17 7.97
CA PHE A 281 -8.00 -7.40 8.68
C PHE A 281 -8.49 -8.64 7.93
N THR A 282 -9.70 -8.59 7.38
CA THR A 282 -10.33 -9.73 6.71
C THR A 282 -9.47 -10.29 5.57
N TYR A 283 -8.77 -9.44 4.81
CA TYR A 283 -7.92 -9.92 3.72
C TYR A 283 -6.67 -10.68 4.18
N LEU A 284 -6.09 -10.29 5.32
CA LEU A 284 -4.95 -11.00 5.90
C LEU A 284 -5.37 -12.41 6.33
N TYR A 285 -6.57 -12.51 6.93
CA TYR A 285 -7.16 -13.80 7.26
C TYR A 285 -7.48 -14.62 6.00
N PHE A 286 -8.02 -13.99 4.94
CA PHE A 286 -8.25 -14.65 3.66
C PHE A 286 -6.97 -15.26 3.10
N ASN A 287 -5.89 -14.48 3.03
CA ASN A 287 -4.58 -14.94 2.56
C ASN A 287 -4.08 -16.13 3.38
N THR A 288 -4.23 -16.07 4.70
CA THR A 288 -3.83 -17.16 5.62
C THR A 288 -4.64 -18.44 5.35
N LEU A 289 -5.96 -18.32 5.16
CA LEU A 289 -6.84 -19.46 4.83
C LEU A 289 -6.52 -20.05 3.44
N MET A 290 -6.02 -19.22 2.53
CA MET A 290 -5.50 -19.62 1.21
C MET A 290 -4.04 -20.12 1.26
N LEU A 291 -3.51 -20.40 2.47
CA LEU A 291 -2.19 -20.96 2.75
C LEU A 291 -1.01 -20.01 2.48
N GLN A 292 -1.26 -18.70 2.34
CA GLN A 292 -0.23 -17.68 2.30
C GLN A 292 -0.04 -17.05 3.69
N PHE A 293 0.93 -17.58 4.45
CA PHE A 293 1.21 -17.14 5.84
C PHE A 293 2.10 -15.89 5.94
N GLN A 294 2.76 -15.51 4.84
CA GLN A 294 3.65 -14.36 4.78
C GLN A 294 3.12 -13.32 3.78
N ARG A 295 3.33 -12.04 4.09
CA ARG A 295 3.04 -10.95 3.13
C ARG A 295 4.16 -10.86 2.11
N TYR A 296 3.80 -10.88 0.83
CA TYR A 296 4.71 -10.67 -0.30
C TYR A 296 4.53 -9.24 -0.81
N ILE A 297 5.40 -8.35 -0.32
CA ILE A 297 5.32 -6.92 -0.59
C ILE A 297 6.47 -6.55 -1.54
N HIS A 298 6.13 -5.97 -2.69
CA HIS A 298 7.11 -5.36 -3.58
C HIS A 298 7.74 -4.15 -2.88
N ARG A 299 9.08 -4.07 -2.91
CA ARG A 299 9.84 -2.96 -2.33
C ARG A 299 10.86 -2.47 -3.36
N PRO A 300 10.95 -1.16 -3.63
CA PRO A 300 10.11 -0.08 -3.08
C PRO A 300 8.63 -0.23 -3.45
N THR A 301 7.72 0.27 -2.60
CA THR A 301 6.28 0.25 -2.91
C THR A 301 5.99 1.27 -4.02
N ILE A 302 4.92 1.04 -4.78
CA ILE A 302 4.66 1.77 -6.03
C ILE A 302 3.37 2.60 -5.98
N PHE A 303 2.61 2.51 -4.89
CA PHE A 303 1.44 3.34 -4.64
C PHE A 303 1.57 4.09 -3.32
N GLN A 304 1.18 5.36 -3.33
CA GLN A 304 1.22 6.22 -2.16
C GLN A 304 -0.13 6.88 -1.92
N HIS A 305 -0.62 6.72 -0.70
CA HIS A 305 -1.79 7.42 -0.19
C HIS A 305 -1.54 8.94 -0.07
N VAL A 306 -2.50 9.74 -0.50
CA VAL A 306 -2.51 11.22 -0.43
C VAL A 306 -3.76 11.79 0.24
N GLY A 307 -4.74 10.94 0.57
CA GLY A 307 -6.02 11.34 1.16
C GLY A 307 -5.93 11.85 2.59
N LEU A 308 -5.68 13.14 2.81
CA LEU A 308 -5.65 13.72 4.16
C LEU A 308 -7.00 13.63 4.88
N LYS A 309 -8.13 13.69 4.15
CA LYS A 309 -9.48 13.54 4.72
C LYS A 309 -10.05 12.16 4.41
N SER A 310 -10.34 11.39 5.45
CA SER A 310 -10.99 10.08 5.33
C SER A 310 -12.44 10.22 4.85
N SER A 311 -12.95 9.17 4.21
CA SER A 311 -14.38 8.99 3.97
C SER A 311 -15.21 8.82 5.25
N LEU A 312 -14.57 8.51 6.39
CA LEU A 312 -15.20 8.63 7.70
C LEU A 312 -15.23 10.12 8.10
N PRO A 313 -16.40 10.76 8.24
CA PRO A 313 -16.48 12.19 8.50
C PRO A 313 -15.69 12.62 9.74
N GLY A 314 -14.85 13.63 9.59
CA GLY A 314 -14.04 14.21 10.66
C GLY A 314 -12.72 13.48 10.97
N LYS A 315 -12.42 12.35 10.31
CA LYS A 315 -11.15 11.63 10.49
C LYS A 315 -10.07 12.16 9.52
N VAL A 316 -8.97 12.66 10.08
CA VAL A 316 -7.75 13.00 9.33
C VAL A 316 -6.88 11.75 9.18
N GLN A 317 -6.32 11.51 7.99
CA GLN A 317 -5.49 10.35 7.68
C GLN A 317 -4.14 10.78 7.08
N PRO A 318 -3.12 11.05 7.89
CA PRO A 318 -1.80 11.48 7.42
C PRO A 318 -0.86 10.31 7.08
N LEU A 319 -1.36 9.07 7.04
CA LEU A 319 -0.52 7.90 6.81
C LEU A 319 0.13 7.92 5.43
N LYS A 320 1.43 7.65 5.42
CA LYS A 320 2.29 7.53 4.24
C LYS A 320 2.94 6.15 4.21
N ASP A 321 3.21 5.63 3.01
CA ASP A 321 3.82 4.33 2.85
C ASP A 321 5.33 4.50 2.99
N ARG A 322 5.88 3.96 4.08
CA ARG A 322 7.29 4.14 4.40
C ARG A 322 8.26 3.56 3.38
N PHE A 323 7.80 2.69 2.47
CA PHE A 323 8.63 2.07 1.44
C PHE A 323 8.46 2.74 0.07
N PHE A 324 7.60 3.74 -0.06
CA PHE A 324 7.28 4.33 -1.37
C PHE A 324 8.46 5.14 -1.89
N ASP A 325 8.98 6.04 -1.06
CA ASP A 325 10.18 6.83 -1.38
C ASP A 325 11.47 6.12 -0.93
N ASN A 326 11.39 4.83 -0.57
CA ASN A 326 12.54 4.04 -0.15
C ASN A 326 13.37 3.58 -1.37
N LEU A 327 14.03 4.54 -2.01
CA LEU A 327 14.70 4.38 -3.30
C LEU A 327 15.95 3.48 -3.18
N GLU A 328 16.10 2.59 -4.16
CA GLU A 328 17.34 1.86 -4.39
C GLU A 328 18.49 2.81 -4.71
N LYS A 329 19.72 2.36 -4.42
CA LYS A 329 20.94 3.10 -4.76
C LYS A 329 21.20 3.03 -6.25
N THR A 330 21.37 4.20 -6.87
CA THR A 330 21.44 4.36 -8.33
C THR A 330 22.86 4.38 -8.87
N TYR A 331 23.84 4.82 -8.08
CA TYR A 331 25.19 5.06 -8.57
C TYR A 331 26.13 3.85 -8.42
N GLN A 332 25.74 2.83 -7.66
CA GLN A 332 26.52 1.59 -7.46
C GLN A 332 27.98 1.87 -7.05
N GLY A 333 28.19 2.76 -6.07
CA GLY A 333 29.54 3.03 -5.56
C GLY A 333 30.14 1.86 -4.79
N ASP A 334 31.46 1.78 -4.75
CA ASP A 334 32.21 0.76 -3.99
C ASP A 334 31.92 0.85 -2.48
N ASN A 335 31.72 2.08 -1.99
CA ASN A 335 31.28 2.39 -0.63
C ASN A 335 31.97 1.54 0.45
N PRO A 336 33.30 1.71 0.63
CA PRO A 336 34.09 0.93 1.60
C PRO A 336 33.55 1.08 3.03
N PRO A 337 33.82 0.12 3.94
CA PRO A 337 33.35 0.16 5.32
C PRO A 337 33.65 1.50 6.01
N ALA A 338 32.63 2.08 6.64
CA ALA A 338 32.70 3.40 7.25
C ALA A 338 31.69 3.56 8.38
N LYS A 339 31.93 4.53 9.27
CA LYS A 339 30.98 4.96 10.29
C LYS A 339 30.46 6.33 9.95
N LEU A 340 29.17 6.54 10.17
CA LEU A 340 28.47 7.75 9.78
C LEU A 340 28.08 8.55 11.03
N TYR A 341 28.36 9.85 10.97
CA TYR A 341 28.14 10.77 12.07
C TYR A 341 27.49 12.03 11.55
N THR A 342 26.61 12.63 12.35
CA THR A 342 25.98 13.91 11.99
C THR A 342 25.48 14.61 13.24
N ASN A 343 25.46 15.94 13.21
CA ASN A 343 24.76 16.76 14.21
C ASN A 343 23.32 17.12 13.77
N LEU A 344 22.90 16.69 12.58
CA LEU A 344 21.51 16.77 12.15
C LEU A 344 20.72 15.73 12.94
N LEU A 345 19.69 16.18 13.65
CA LEU A 345 18.83 15.29 14.45
C LEU A 345 18.15 14.29 13.50
N VAL A 346 18.26 13.00 13.77
CA VAL A 346 17.73 11.93 12.92
C VAL A 346 16.21 11.79 13.10
N GLN A 347 15.46 11.65 12.01
CA GLN A 347 14.05 11.25 12.06
C GLN A 347 13.94 9.72 12.10
N SER A 348 13.60 9.16 13.27
CA SER A 348 13.27 7.74 13.49
C SER A 348 14.06 6.72 12.64
N GLN A 349 13.47 6.16 11.58
CA GLN A 349 13.99 5.03 10.80
C GLN A 349 15.00 5.43 9.70
N ASN A 350 15.23 6.73 9.47
CA ASN A 350 16.02 7.26 8.36
C ASN A 350 17.45 7.57 8.83
N THR A 351 18.18 6.52 9.19
CA THR A 351 19.48 6.66 9.87
C THR A 351 20.57 7.17 8.92
N PRO A 352 21.69 7.72 9.45
CA PRO A 352 22.81 8.15 8.62
C PRO A 352 23.33 7.04 7.69
N GLU A 353 23.36 5.80 8.17
CA GLU A 353 23.79 4.60 7.44
C GLU A 353 22.99 4.40 6.14
N SER A 354 21.68 4.68 6.17
CA SER A 354 20.80 4.59 5.00
C SER A 354 21.20 5.52 3.86
N ALA A 355 22.03 6.54 4.08
CA ALA A 355 22.54 7.40 3.00
C ALA A 355 23.74 6.81 2.25
N TYR A 356 24.46 5.84 2.83
CA TYR A 356 25.77 5.39 2.33
C TYR A 356 25.82 3.91 1.97
N TYR A 357 25.14 3.05 2.72
CA TYR A 357 25.15 1.62 2.40
C TYR A 357 24.15 1.28 1.29
N GLN A 358 24.33 0.10 0.70
CA GLN A 358 23.54 -0.38 -0.43
C GLN A 358 22.09 -0.74 -0.08
N GLU A 359 21.75 -0.78 1.21
CA GLU A 359 20.36 -0.98 1.62
C GLU A 359 19.48 0.18 1.13
N PRO A 360 18.26 -0.12 0.62
CA PRO A 360 17.31 0.92 0.26
C PRO A 360 17.08 1.88 1.43
N GLY A 361 17.11 3.18 1.14
CA GLY A 361 16.76 4.21 2.10
C GLY A 361 17.45 5.51 1.85
N TYR A 362 17.24 6.46 2.76
CA TYR A 362 17.93 7.74 2.77
C TYR A 362 18.00 8.25 4.20
N PHE A 363 18.97 9.12 4.47
CA PHE A 363 18.99 9.89 5.72
C PHE A 363 17.98 11.04 5.62
N TRP A 364 17.21 11.30 6.67
CA TRP A 364 16.34 12.46 6.77
C TRP A 364 16.45 13.12 8.14
N SER A 365 16.78 14.40 8.14
CA SER A 365 16.83 15.20 9.36
C SER A 365 15.44 15.42 9.94
N HIS A 366 15.34 15.66 11.24
CA HIS A 366 14.10 16.01 11.95
C HIS A 366 13.80 17.52 11.96
N ARG A 367 14.75 18.35 11.51
CA ARG A 367 14.61 19.81 11.44
C ARG A 367 15.31 20.37 10.21
N ASN A 368 14.96 21.59 9.85
CA ASN A 368 15.71 22.38 8.89
C ASN A 368 17.19 22.47 9.26
N GLY A 369 18.03 22.31 8.25
CA GLY A 369 19.48 22.43 8.39
C GLY A 369 19.91 23.87 8.68
N LYS A 370 20.83 24.06 9.62
CA LYS A 370 21.42 25.37 9.95
C LYS A 370 22.82 25.47 9.41
N ALA A 371 23.28 26.70 9.18
CA ALA A 371 24.68 26.95 8.84
C ALA A 371 25.62 26.31 9.87
N GLY A 372 26.57 25.51 9.39
CA GLY A 372 27.51 24.76 10.23
C GLY A 372 27.05 23.36 10.64
N ASP A 373 25.79 22.97 10.38
CA ASP A 373 25.38 21.57 10.51
C ASP A 373 26.16 20.71 9.50
N TRP A 374 26.45 19.46 9.87
CA TRP A 374 27.36 18.58 9.15
C TRP A 374 26.93 17.12 9.17
N PHE A 375 27.38 16.38 8.17
CA PHE A 375 27.25 14.94 8.03
C PHE A 375 28.58 14.38 7.53
N THR A 376 29.16 13.42 8.25
CA THR A 376 30.51 12.92 8.00
C THR A 376 30.54 11.41 7.91
N VAL A 377 31.11 10.92 6.81
CA VAL A 377 31.52 9.52 6.62
C VAL A 377 32.97 9.40 7.07
N VAL A 378 33.24 8.50 8.01
CA VAL A 378 34.58 8.18 8.51
C VAL A 378 34.91 6.76 8.06
N PHE A 379 35.85 6.60 7.14
CA PHE A 379 36.24 5.26 6.70
C PHE A 379 36.94 4.49 7.82
N ASP A 380 36.67 3.19 7.91
CA ASP A 380 37.35 2.33 8.88
C ASP A 380 38.86 2.27 8.58
N ASP A 381 39.20 2.16 7.30
CA ASP A 381 40.56 2.31 6.77
C ASP A 381 40.64 3.50 5.81
N PRO A 382 41.74 4.28 5.77
CA PRO A 382 41.87 5.40 4.84
C PRO A 382 41.84 4.93 3.38
N GLN A 383 41.09 5.63 2.53
CA GLN A 383 40.77 5.18 1.18
C GLN A 383 41.39 6.06 0.10
N ARG A 384 41.84 5.45 -0.99
CA ARG A 384 42.21 6.18 -2.21
C ARG A 384 40.96 6.33 -3.07
N VAL A 385 40.37 7.51 -3.06
CA VAL A 385 39.07 7.77 -3.71
C VAL A 385 39.29 8.44 -5.07
N GLY A 386 38.67 7.89 -6.11
CA GLY A 386 38.72 8.46 -7.47
C GLY A 386 37.55 9.40 -7.76
N LYS A 387 36.37 9.10 -7.21
CA LYS A 387 35.13 9.83 -7.50
C LYS A 387 34.16 9.76 -6.31
N ILE A 388 33.41 10.84 -6.10
CA ILE A 388 32.33 10.91 -5.10
C ILE A 388 31.09 11.53 -5.78
N ILE A 389 29.93 10.93 -5.54
CA ILE A 389 28.63 11.49 -5.88
C ILE A 389 27.82 11.61 -4.61
N VAL A 390 27.19 12.77 -4.37
CA VAL A 390 26.18 12.90 -3.33
C VAL A 390 24.92 13.51 -3.92
N GLU A 391 23.80 12.81 -3.77
CA GLU A 391 22.46 13.26 -4.15
C GLU A 391 21.58 13.46 -2.92
N THR A 392 20.79 14.54 -2.92
CA THR A 392 19.97 14.99 -1.80
C THR A 392 18.56 15.35 -2.25
N GLY A 393 17.60 15.32 -1.32
CA GLY A 393 16.18 15.38 -1.63
C GLY A 393 15.62 14.01 -2.02
N SER A 394 14.30 13.92 -2.15
CA SER A 394 13.62 12.69 -2.55
C SER A 394 12.46 12.99 -3.51
N ARG A 395 11.73 11.97 -3.97
CA ARG A 395 10.60 12.17 -4.88
C ARG A 395 9.41 12.83 -4.17
N GLU A 396 9.11 12.42 -2.93
CA GLU A 396 8.05 13.05 -2.14
C GLU A 396 8.48 14.40 -1.55
N HIS A 397 9.78 14.57 -1.34
CA HIS A 397 10.35 15.76 -0.70
C HIS A 397 11.50 16.36 -1.54
N PRO A 398 11.21 16.86 -2.76
CA PRO A 398 12.23 17.40 -3.65
C PRO A 398 12.86 18.70 -3.13
N LEU A 399 12.18 19.40 -2.21
CA LEU A 399 12.65 20.63 -1.58
C LEU A 399 13.55 20.38 -0.37
N ASP A 400 13.53 19.17 0.20
CA ASP A 400 14.40 18.76 1.31
C ASP A 400 15.84 18.45 0.85
N ARG A 401 16.23 18.99 -0.30
CA ARG A 401 17.57 18.90 -0.86
C ARG A 401 18.49 19.93 -0.23
N ILE A 402 19.80 19.67 -0.24
CA ILE A 402 20.78 20.65 0.19
C ILE A 402 20.91 21.73 -0.90
N GLN A 403 20.46 22.94 -0.59
CA GLN A 403 20.62 24.12 -1.45
C GLN A 403 21.96 24.82 -1.21
N HIS A 404 22.36 24.92 0.05
CA HIS A 404 23.58 25.61 0.46
C HIS A 404 24.48 24.69 1.28
N GLY A 405 25.36 23.96 0.61
CA GLY A 405 26.32 23.09 1.26
C GLY A 405 27.60 22.92 0.46
N LYS A 406 28.62 22.39 1.12
CA LYS A 406 29.90 22.01 0.51
C LYS A 406 30.29 20.59 0.90
N LEU A 407 31.06 19.96 0.03
CA LEU A 407 31.68 18.66 0.29
C LEU A 407 33.17 18.87 0.58
N GLN A 408 33.67 18.21 1.60
CA GLN A 408 35.07 18.25 2.01
C GLN A 408 35.64 16.83 2.17
N ALA A 409 36.92 16.67 1.84
CA ALA A 409 37.71 15.50 2.20
C ALA A 409 38.71 15.87 3.29
N SER A 410 38.96 14.95 4.22
CA SER A 410 39.94 15.11 5.30
C SER A 410 41.01 14.04 5.19
N LEU A 411 42.28 14.43 5.33
CA LEU A 411 43.44 13.52 5.21
C LEU A 411 43.89 12.92 6.54
N SER A 412 43.23 13.26 7.64
CA SER A 412 43.56 12.70 8.96
C SER A 412 42.33 12.67 9.87
N LEU A 413 42.21 11.60 10.65
CA LEU A 413 41.28 11.48 11.78
C LEU A 413 42.09 11.53 13.09
N VAL A 414 41.85 12.55 13.92
CA VAL A 414 42.60 12.75 15.17
C VAL A 414 42.00 11.90 16.30
N LYS A 415 40.68 12.00 16.49
CA LYS A 415 39.92 11.26 17.51
C LYS A 415 38.42 11.32 17.21
N ILE A 416 37.66 10.46 17.86
CA ILE A 416 36.19 10.54 17.92
C ILE A 416 35.80 10.89 19.35
N ASP A 417 35.13 12.02 19.56
CA ASP A 417 34.78 12.55 20.89
C ASP A 417 33.26 12.66 20.99
N LYS A 418 32.62 11.89 21.89
CA LYS A 418 31.15 11.90 22.07
C LYS A 418 30.35 11.81 20.75
N SER A 419 30.77 10.92 19.85
CA SER A 419 30.17 10.73 18.50
C SER A 419 30.38 11.90 17.52
N GLU A 420 31.33 12.78 17.79
CA GLU A 420 31.79 13.81 16.87
C GLU A 420 33.23 13.47 16.39
N PRO A 421 33.41 13.12 15.10
CA PRO A 421 34.72 12.81 14.57
C PRO A 421 35.52 14.10 14.32
N LYS A 422 36.72 14.19 14.88
CA LYS A 422 37.66 15.29 14.61
C LYS A 422 38.56 14.95 13.43
N CYS A 423 38.06 15.22 12.23
CA CYS A 423 38.83 15.12 10.99
C CYS A 423 39.55 16.44 10.68
N THR A 424 40.79 16.35 10.21
CA THR A 424 41.66 17.52 9.94
C THR A 424 42.35 17.40 8.58
N ASN A 425 43.10 18.44 8.20
CA ASN A 425 43.68 18.60 6.86
C ASN A 425 42.58 18.59 5.79
N ASN A 426 41.59 19.47 5.96
CA ASN A 426 40.37 19.50 5.17
C ASN A 426 40.61 20.19 3.81
N ILE A 427 40.22 19.50 2.74
CA ILE A 427 40.25 19.99 1.37
C ILE A 427 38.80 20.15 0.90
N ILE A 428 38.44 21.35 0.42
CA ILE A 428 37.13 21.59 -0.18
C ILE A 428 37.10 20.95 -1.56
N LEU A 429 36.15 20.06 -1.80
CA LEU A 429 35.98 19.37 -3.08
C LEU A 429 35.00 20.10 -4.00
N GLY A 430 34.04 20.82 -3.43
CA GLY A 430 33.06 21.60 -4.19
C GLY A 430 31.82 21.97 -3.39
N HIS A 431 30.86 22.57 -4.08
CA HIS A 431 29.57 22.99 -3.52
C HIS A 431 28.42 22.23 -4.17
N PHE A 432 27.34 22.03 -3.40
CA PHE A 432 26.11 21.43 -3.93
C PHE A 432 25.46 22.38 -4.94
N LYS A 433 24.93 21.80 -6.02
CA LYS A 433 24.11 22.50 -7.00
C LYS A 433 22.86 21.68 -7.24
N ASP A 434 21.69 22.28 -7.00
CA ASP A 434 20.38 21.62 -7.17
C ASP A 434 20.29 20.27 -6.45
N GLY A 435 20.86 20.18 -5.24
CA GLY A 435 20.85 18.96 -4.43
C GLY A 435 21.85 17.89 -4.85
N LEU A 436 22.69 18.14 -5.86
CA LEU A 436 23.67 17.19 -6.37
C LEU A 436 25.09 17.76 -6.29
N ILE A 437 26.04 16.89 -5.97
CA ILE A 437 27.46 17.17 -6.21
C ILE A 437 28.13 15.92 -6.78
N LYS A 438 28.91 16.12 -7.86
CA LYS A 438 29.68 15.08 -8.53
C LYS A 438 31.13 15.56 -8.62
N VAL A 439 32.02 14.88 -7.91
CA VAL A 439 33.46 15.17 -7.91
C VAL A 439 34.16 13.98 -8.52
N SER A 440 34.84 14.21 -9.64
CA SER A 440 35.64 13.21 -10.36
C SER A 440 37.12 13.57 -10.27
N ASN A 441 38.00 12.62 -10.59
CA ASN A 441 39.46 12.81 -10.59
C ASN A 441 40.00 13.30 -9.23
N LEU A 442 39.45 12.79 -8.13
CA LEU A 442 39.90 13.16 -6.78
C LEU A 442 41.38 12.85 -6.57
N THR A 443 41.93 11.82 -7.22
CA THR A 443 43.36 11.51 -7.15
C THR A 443 44.25 12.66 -7.63
N SER A 444 43.78 13.53 -8.53
CA SER A 444 44.52 14.74 -8.94
C SER A 444 44.38 15.88 -7.93
N VAL A 445 43.25 15.97 -7.24
CA VAL A 445 42.97 17.01 -6.24
C VAL A 445 43.68 16.72 -4.92
N VAL A 446 43.65 15.46 -4.50
CA VAL A 446 44.17 14.99 -3.22
C VAL A 446 45.57 14.38 -3.36
N GLY A 447 46.05 14.16 -4.58
CA GLY A 447 47.37 13.61 -4.84
C GLY A 447 47.53 12.16 -4.37
N PRO A 448 48.68 11.77 -3.78
CA PRO A 448 48.93 10.40 -3.32
C PRO A 448 48.25 10.07 -1.98
N PHE A 449 47.58 11.04 -1.35
CA PHE A 449 47.07 10.88 0.01
C PHE A 449 45.75 10.10 0.04
N LYS A 450 45.60 9.27 1.08
CA LYS A 450 44.36 8.57 1.38
C LYS A 450 43.43 9.46 2.20
N ILE A 451 42.14 9.41 1.90
CA ILE A 451 41.10 10.16 2.59
C ILE A 451 40.64 9.36 3.81
N HIS A 452 40.59 10.02 4.96
CA HIS A 452 40.04 9.44 6.20
C HIS A 452 38.54 9.74 6.35
N CYS A 453 38.13 10.97 6.00
CA CYS A 453 36.74 11.40 6.17
C CYS A 453 36.23 12.15 4.94
N ILE A 454 34.94 11.99 4.66
CA ILE A 454 34.18 12.83 3.73
C ILE A 454 33.12 13.56 4.55
N SER A 455 33.06 14.87 4.45
CA SER A 455 32.11 15.70 5.21
C SER A 455 31.26 16.58 4.30
N ILE A 456 29.95 16.51 4.48
CA ILE A 456 28.97 17.45 3.95
C ILE A 456 28.75 18.50 5.03
N ILE A 457 28.91 19.78 4.68
CA ILE A 457 28.74 20.91 5.62
C ILE A 457 27.78 21.92 5.01
N LEU A 458 26.74 22.27 5.75
CA LEU A 458 25.80 23.31 5.35
C LEU A 458 26.43 24.68 5.51
N THR A 459 26.47 25.45 4.42
CA THR A 459 27.12 26.78 4.39
C THR A 459 26.17 27.92 4.74
N ALA A 460 24.87 27.66 4.70
CA ALA A 460 23.81 28.57 5.13
C ALA A 460 22.64 27.77 5.70
N ASN A 461 21.67 28.46 6.28
CA ASN A 461 20.40 27.84 6.69
C ASN A 461 19.66 27.31 5.46
N GLN A 462 19.01 26.16 5.60
CA GLN A 462 18.13 25.59 4.59
C GLN A 462 16.68 25.99 4.89
N ASP A 463 15.90 26.24 3.84
CA ASP A 463 14.47 26.54 3.98
C ASP A 463 13.64 25.33 4.41
N TRP A 464 14.17 24.12 4.21
CA TRP A 464 13.50 22.85 4.47
C TRP A 464 14.40 21.88 5.24
N TRP A 465 13.86 20.69 5.54
CA TRP A 465 14.60 19.57 6.12
C TRP A 465 15.66 19.09 5.13
N VAL A 466 16.57 18.25 5.59
CA VAL A 466 17.68 17.72 4.79
C VAL A 466 17.54 16.23 4.60
N ILE A 467 17.38 15.82 3.35
CA ILE A 467 17.46 14.43 2.89
C ILE A 467 18.81 14.21 2.22
N ILE A 468 19.57 13.21 2.65
CA ILE A 468 20.72 12.70 1.89
C ILE A 468 20.31 11.35 1.34
N LYS A 469 20.00 11.34 0.04
CA LYS A 469 19.49 10.17 -0.67
C LYS A 469 20.56 9.12 -0.88
N GLU A 470 21.71 9.53 -1.41
CA GLU A 470 22.78 8.61 -1.74
C GLU A 470 24.13 9.32 -1.69
N ILE A 471 25.09 8.71 -0.99
CA ILE A 471 26.51 9.02 -1.03
C ILE A 471 27.17 7.82 -1.70
N ALA A 472 27.65 7.99 -2.92
CA ALA A 472 28.38 6.96 -3.65
C ALA A 472 29.86 7.31 -3.74
N VAL A 473 30.71 6.42 -3.23
CA VAL A 473 32.17 6.57 -3.22
C VAL A 473 32.78 5.52 -4.12
N PHE A 474 33.62 5.94 -5.05
CA PHE A 474 34.34 5.07 -5.97
C PHE A 474 35.83 5.14 -5.67
N LEU A 475 36.43 3.99 -5.42
CA LEU A 475 37.86 3.86 -5.17
C LEU A 475 38.63 4.09 -6.47
N ALA A 476 39.85 4.58 -6.32
CA ALA A 476 40.81 4.63 -7.42
C ALA A 476 41.72 3.41 -7.33
N ASP A 477 41.95 2.80 -8.48
CA ASP A 477 42.90 1.69 -8.66
C ASP A 477 44.31 2.02 -8.14
#